data_AF-A0ABD5LXK0-F1
#
_entry.id   AF-A0ABD5LXK0-F1
#
_cell.length_a   1.000
_cell.length_b   1.000
_cell.length_c   1.000
_cell.angle_alpha   90.00
_cell.angle_beta   90.00
_cell.angle_gamma   90.00
#
_symmetry.space_group_name_H-M   'P 1'
#
loop_
_entity.id
_entity.type
_entity.pdbx_description
1 polymer ?
#
loop_
_entity_poly.entity_id
_entity_poly.type
_entity_poly.pdbx_seq_one_letter_code
_entity_poly.pdbx_strand_id
1 'polypeptide(L)'
;MKNATVKPTADAEEAKVSVFYNGAVNSSQSLQKEKVFAWAKSSSDFSAGEVFAADFEIKPTINSELKNSGGEPKLDGLATLAFQFGI
;
A
#
# COMPACT_ATOMS: atom_id res chain seq x y z
N MET A 1 0.90 -2.63 3.40
CA MET A 1 0.00 -1.50 3.68
C MET A 1 -0.45 -1.62 5.13
N LYS A 2 -0.33 -0.54 5.93
CA LYS A 2 -0.71 -0.49 7.36
C LYS A 2 -1.12 0.94 7.75
N ASN A 3 -1.64 1.12 8.97
CA ASN A 3 -2.02 2.44 9.52
C ASN A 3 -3.00 3.22 8.64
N ALA A 4 -4.01 2.53 8.13
CA ALA A 4 -4.93 3.10 7.16
C ALA A 4 -5.92 4.09 7.79
N THR A 5 -6.15 5.23 7.12
CA THR A 5 -7.14 6.24 7.50
C THR A 5 -7.96 6.72 6.31
N VAL A 6 -9.17 7.19 6.61
CA VAL A 6 -10.09 7.78 5.64
C VAL A 6 -10.65 9.08 6.22
N LYS A 7 -10.80 10.09 5.36
CA LYS A 7 -11.62 11.27 5.67
C LYS A 7 -12.78 11.37 4.67
N PRO A 8 -14.03 11.53 5.15
CA PRO A 8 -15.18 11.78 4.29
C PRO A 8 -15.01 13.02 3.41
N THR A 9 -14.37 14.07 3.93
CA THR A 9 -14.01 15.30 3.21
C THR A 9 -12.61 15.75 3.63
N ALA A 10 -11.99 16.67 2.89
CA ALA A 10 -10.64 17.16 3.20
C ALA A 10 -10.49 17.74 4.63
N ASP A 11 -11.51 18.46 5.10
CA ASP A 11 -11.52 19.14 6.41
C ASP A 11 -12.01 18.26 7.56
N ALA A 12 -12.53 17.06 7.27
CA ALA A 12 -13.01 16.15 8.30
C ALA A 12 -11.86 15.57 9.15
N GLU A 13 -12.21 15.14 10.36
CA GLU A 13 -11.30 14.34 11.20
C GLU A 13 -10.99 13.00 10.53
N GLU A 14 -9.76 12.51 10.75
CA GLU A 14 -9.35 11.21 10.24
C GLU A 14 -10.01 10.07 11.03
N ALA A 15 -10.58 9.12 10.30
CA ALA A 15 -11.06 7.87 10.87
C ALA A 15 -10.06 6.75 10.57
N LYS A 16 -9.63 6.02 11.61
CA LYS A 16 -8.86 4.79 11.42
C LYS A 16 -9.73 3.72 10.78
N VAL A 17 -9.16 3.04 9.81
CA VAL A 17 -9.77 1.91 9.10
C VAL A 17 -8.77 0.77 9.01
N SER A 18 -9.23 -0.35 8.51
CA SER A 18 -8.42 -1.53 8.19
C SER A 18 -8.55 -1.85 6.70
N VAL A 19 -7.70 -2.76 6.23
CA VAL A 19 -7.70 -3.23 4.85
C VAL A 19 -8.59 -4.46 4.73
N PHE A 20 -9.64 -4.36 3.93
CA PHE A 20 -10.50 -5.47 3.56
C PHE A 20 -9.97 -6.18 2.32
N TYR A 21 -9.95 -7.50 2.38
CA TYR A 21 -9.73 -8.39 1.24
C TYR A 21 -10.41 -9.73 1.48
N ASN A 22 -11.19 -10.21 0.51
CA ASN A 22 -11.77 -11.55 0.51
C ASN A 22 -12.52 -11.91 1.81
N GLY A 23 -13.37 -11.00 2.30
CA GLY A 23 -14.17 -11.20 3.51
C GLY A 23 -13.44 -10.93 4.83
N ALA A 24 -12.13 -10.72 4.80
CA ALA A 24 -11.32 -10.47 5.99
C ALA A 24 -10.91 -9.00 6.11
N VAL A 25 -10.88 -8.50 7.34
CA VAL A 25 -10.40 -7.15 7.68
C VAL A 25 -9.12 -7.28 8.48
N ASN A 26 -8.04 -6.68 7.99
CA ASN A 26 -6.72 -6.76 8.59
C ASN A 26 -6.13 -5.38 8.83
N SER A 27 -5.48 -5.18 9.97
CA SER A 27 -4.77 -3.93 10.29
C SER A 27 -3.48 -3.74 9.47
N SER A 28 -2.97 -4.82 8.87
CA SER A 28 -1.84 -4.82 7.95
C SER A 28 -2.10 -5.82 6.83
N GLN A 29 -1.76 -5.45 5.59
CA GLN A 29 -1.94 -6.29 4.42
C GLN A 29 -0.81 -6.15 3.41
N SER A 30 -0.34 -7.29 2.89
CA SER A 30 0.58 -7.32 1.76
C SER A 30 -0.18 -7.04 0.47
N LEU A 31 0.23 -6.03 -0.27
CA LEU A 31 -0.37 -5.72 -1.56
C LEU A 31 0.13 -6.65 -2.65
N GLN A 32 -0.76 -7.03 -3.55
CA GLN A 32 -0.46 -7.80 -4.76
C GLN A 32 -1.25 -7.17 -5.91
N LYS A 33 -0.61 -7.00 -7.07
CA LYS A 33 -1.13 -6.22 -8.20
C LYS A 33 -2.47 -6.76 -8.71
N GLU A 34 -2.67 -8.06 -8.63
CA GLU A 34 -3.83 -8.78 -9.14
C GLU A 34 -5.03 -8.74 -8.18
N LYS A 35 -4.86 -8.13 -6.99
CA LYS A 35 -5.87 -8.10 -5.94
C LYS A 35 -6.47 -6.72 -5.78
N VAL A 36 -7.78 -6.69 -5.57
CA VAL A 36 -8.53 -5.49 -5.23
C VAL A 36 -8.72 -5.45 -3.71
N PHE A 37 -8.34 -4.34 -3.11
CA PHE A 37 -8.45 -4.10 -1.67
C PHE A 37 -9.43 -2.96 -1.42
N ALA A 38 -10.08 -2.97 -0.27
CA ALA A 38 -10.97 -1.89 0.15
C ALA A 38 -10.62 -1.42 1.57
N TRP A 39 -11.07 -0.23 1.93
CA TRP A 39 -10.98 0.30 3.29
C TRP A 39 -12.26 -0.05 4.05
N ALA A 40 -12.13 -0.58 5.26
CA ALA A 40 -13.30 -0.99 6.05
C ALA A 40 -13.04 -0.92 7.56
N LYS A 41 -14.12 -0.70 8.33
CA LYS A 41 -14.12 -0.81 9.79
C LYS A 41 -14.47 -2.22 10.26
N SER A 42 -15.26 -2.94 9.47
CA SER A 42 -15.61 -4.36 9.69
C SER A 42 -15.88 -5.05 8.34
N SER A 43 -16.06 -6.37 8.33
CA SER A 43 -16.27 -7.12 7.08
C SER A 43 -17.55 -6.75 6.33
N SER A 44 -18.48 -6.04 6.98
CA SER A 44 -19.73 -5.54 6.40
C SER A 44 -19.86 -4.01 6.42
N ASP A 45 -18.83 -3.28 6.84
CA ASP A 45 -18.83 -1.81 6.97
C ASP A 45 -17.63 -1.20 6.23
N PHE A 46 -17.85 -0.88 4.96
CA PHE A 46 -16.86 -0.27 4.07
C PHE A 46 -16.79 1.25 4.29
N SER A 47 -15.58 1.78 4.30
CA SER A 47 -15.32 3.19 4.60
C SER A 47 -14.96 3.96 3.33
N ALA A 48 -15.95 4.64 2.77
CA ALA A 48 -15.76 5.60 1.68
C ALA A 48 -15.23 6.95 2.22
N GLY A 49 -14.52 7.69 1.38
CA GLY A 49 -14.07 9.05 1.68
C GLY A 49 -13.44 9.74 0.47
N GLU A 50 -13.07 10.99 0.66
CA GLU A 50 -12.38 11.80 -0.34
C GLU A 50 -10.85 11.74 -0.16
N VAL A 51 -10.37 11.56 1.07
CA VAL A 51 -8.95 11.47 1.39
C VAL A 51 -8.64 10.11 2.00
N PHE A 52 -7.64 9.43 1.45
CA PHE A 52 -7.17 8.12 1.91
C PHE A 52 -5.67 8.20 2.21
N ALA A 53 -5.26 7.64 3.34
CA ALA A 53 -3.84 7.52 3.68
C ALA A 53 -3.53 6.14 4.26
N ALA A 54 -2.33 5.63 3.95
CA ALA A 54 -1.77 4.42 4.52
C ALA A 54 -0.26 4.35 4.28
N ASP A 55 0.42 3.58 5.12
CA ASP A 55 1.86 3.35 5.00
C ASP A 55 2.15 2.16 4.10
N PHE A 56 3.01 2.36 3.10
CA PHE A 56 3.54 1.31 2.23
C PHE A 56 4.99 1.00 2.58
N GLU A 57 5.21 -0.22 3.06
CA GLU A 57 6.56 -0.74 3.19
C GLU A 57 6.93 -1.46 1.89
N ILE A 58 8.01 -1.01 1.24
CA ILE A 58 8.46 -1.54 -0.04
C ILE A 58 9.81 -2.21 0.15
N LYS A 59 9.93 -3.44 -0.32
CA LYS A 59 11.18 -4.22 -0.31
C LYS A 59 11.58 -4.52 -1.75
N PRO A 60 12.35 -3.64 -2.40
CA PRO A 60 12.78 -3.87 -3.77
C PRO A 60 13.73 -5.07 -3.80
N THR A 61 13.50 -5.99 -4.74
CA THR A 61 14.46 -7.06 -5.05
C THR A 61 15.25 -6.64 -6.28
N ILE A 62 16.55 -6.43 -6.10
CA ILE A 62 17.47 -6.10 -7.19
C ILE A 62 17.91 -7.42 -7.85
N ASN A 63 17.63 -7.59 -9.14
CA ASN A 63 18.06 -8.74 -9.94
C ASN A 63 19.60 -8.89 -9.86
N SER A 64 20.13 -10.12 -9.87
CA SER A 64 21.56 -10.40 -9.92
C SER A 64 22.28 -9.72 -11.09
N GLU A 65 21.59 -9.49 -12.20
CA GLU A 65 22.12 -8.75 -13.37
C GLU A 65 22.44 -7.27 -13.05
N LEU A 66 21.84 -6.72 -12.00
CA LEU A 66 22.06 -5.35 -11.51
C LEU A 66 23.00 -5.30 -10.30
N LYS A 67 23.62 -6.43 -9.93
CA LYS A 67 24.63 -6.52 -8.87
C LYS A 67 26.02 -6.52 -9.50
N ASN A 68 27.00 -5.97 -8.80
CA ASN A 68 28.38 -6.12 -9.24
C ASN A 68 28.85 -7.58 -9.09
N SER A 69 30.05 -7.91 -9.56
CA SER A 69 30.63 -9.25 -9.45
C SER A 69 30.84 -9.73 -8.00
N GLY A 70 30.78 -8.83 -7.01
CA GLY A 70 30.80 -9.13 -5.58
C GLY A 70 29.42 -9.38 -4.96
N GLY A 71 28.34 -9.31 -5.76
CA GLY A 71 26.97 -9.46 -5.29
C GLY A 71 26.44 -8.23 -4.54
N GLU A 72 27.19 -7.13 -4.49
CA GLU A 72 26.73 -5.91 -3.86
C GLU A 72 25.79 -5.14 -4.80
N PRO A 73 24.67 -4.61 -4.28
CA PRO A 73 23.77 -3.79 -5.05
C PRO A 73 24.44 -2.44 -5.33
N LYS A 74 25.01 -2.29 -6.54
CA LYS A 74 25.56 -1.03 -7.01
C LYS A 74 24.60 -0.48 -8.06
N LEU A 75 23.72 0.43 -7.64
CA LEU A 75 22.86 1.17 -8.56
C LEU A 75 23.73 2.21 -9.28
N ASP A 76 24.31 1.84 -10.41
CA ASP A 76 25.10 2.77 -11.26
C ASP A 76 24.20 3.76 -12.05
N GLY A 77 22.98 4.01 -11.58
CA GLY A 77 21.99 4.91 -12.19
C GLY A 77 20.76 5.14 -11.30
N LEU A 78 19.91 6.09 -11.69
CA LEU A 78 18.65 6.42 -11.01
C LEU A 78 17.66 5.25 -11.14
N ALA A 79 17.28 4.62 -10.03
CA ALA A 79 16.14 3.70 -9.97
C ALA A 79 14.91 4.44 -9.44
N THR A 80 13.89 4.62 -10.29
CA THR A 80 12.62 5.23 -9.91
C THR A 80 11.57 4.15 -9.64
N LEU A 81 11.04 4.10 -8.42
CA LEU A 81 9.84 3.30 -8.12
C LEU A 81 8.60 4.16 -8.40
N ALA A 82 7.76 3.71 -9.33
CA ALA A 82 6.48 4.34 -9.64
C ALA A 82 5.33 3.50 -9.07
N PHE A 83 4.38 4.15 -8.41
CA PHE A 83 3.14 3.55 -7.92
C PHE A 83 1.98 4.19 -8.68
N GLN A 84 1.09 3.36 -9.22
CA GLN A 84 -0.17 3.80 -9.80
C GLN A 84 -1.30 3.26 -8.94
N PHE A 85 -2.17 4.17 -8.48
CA PHE A 85 -3.41 3.80 -7.82
C PHE A 85 -4.54 3.90 -8.86
N GLY A 86 -5.30 2.82 -9.02
CA GLY A 86 -6.56 2.85 -9.76
C GLY A 86 -7.68 3.23 -8.80
N ILE A 87 -8.51 4.20 -9.19
CA ILE A 87 -9.75 4.58 -8.49
C ILE A 87 -10.89 3.85 -9.17
#